data_AF-A0A527ZIA3-F1
#
_entry.id   AF-A0A527ZIA3-F1
#
_cell.length_a   1.000
_cell.length_b   1.000
_cell.length_c   1.000
_cell.angle_alpha   90.00
_cell.angle_beta   90.00
_cell.angle_gamma   90.00
#
_symmetry.space_group_name_H-M   'P 1'
#
loop_
_entity.id
_entity.type
_entity.pdbx_description
1 polymer ?
#
loop_
_entity_poly.entity_id
_entity_poly.type
_entity_poly.pdbx_seq_one_letter_code
_entity_poly.pdbx_strand_id
1 'polypeptide(L)'
;MSQEANLARLSEVVAQGWDEQLASIDSRTASVRDDEYMVVRVVDGVPRGLPEAAGDELRQIVDAVAALDSGKPGLTVQYSGPLPSRQLEPVYHHCSFSQDDLIIGGSAQRVEFEKLIANAHQRVIIHSTFIKASDVEALFETIRTACRRGVRFSVFWGAEYDEETESRNAAEAVKIMEMVSKDVDAA
;
A
#
# COMPACT_ATOMS: atom_id res chain seq x y z
N MET A 1 13.09 -15.48 12.29
CA MET A 1 11.89 -15.88 11.52
C MET A 1 12.26 -15.97 10.05
N SER A 2 11.72 -16.94 9.29
CA SER A 2 11.94 -16.99 7.84
C SER A 2 11.14 -15.88 7.14
N GLN A 3 11.61 -15.45 5.97
CA GLN A 3 10.91 -14.49 5.12
C GLN A 3 9.48 -14.93 4.79
N GLU A 4 9.30 -16.23 4.58
CA GLU A 4 8.02 -16.87 4.28
C GLU A 4 7.03 -16.79 5.46
N ALA A 5 7.50 -17.02 6.69
CA ALA A 5 6.67 -16.88 7.89
C ALA A 5 6.27 -15.43 8.14
N ASN A 6 7.14 -14.46 7.80
CA ASN A 6 6.84 -13.05 7.96
C ASN A 6 5.83 -12.54 6.91
N LEU A 7 5.94 -13.02 5.66
CA LEU A 7 5.00 -12.70 4.59
C LEU A 7 3.59 -13.23 4.91
N ALA A 8 3.50 -14.48 5.39
CA ALA A 8 2.23 -15.10 5.79
C ALA A 8 1.53 -14.29 6.89
N ARG A 9 2.27 -13.88 7.93
CA ARG A 9 1.76 -13.03 9.00
C ARG A 9 1.27 -11.67 8.48
N LEU A 10 2.02 -11.03 7.59
CA LEU A 10 1.63 -9.74 7.03
C LEU A 10 0.42 -9.87 6.12
N SER A 11 0.31 -10.95 5.37
CA SER A 11 -0.87 -11.25 4.54
C SER A 11 -2.14 -11.38 5.40
N GLU A 12 -2.05 -12.03 6.56
CA GLU A 12 -3.17 -12.15 7.51
C GLU A 12 -3.61 -10.78 8.07
N VAL A 13 -2.64 -9.92 8.39
CA VAL A 13 -2.90 -8.56 8.90
C VAL A 13 -3.49 -7.64 7.83
N VAL A 14 -3.04 -7.77 6.57
CA VAL A 14 -3.53 -6.95 5.45
C VAL A 14 -4.95 -7.36 5.06
N ALA A 15 -5.23 -8.66 4.99
CA ALA A 15 -6.52 -9.14 4.51
C ALA A 15 -7.69 -8.69 5.39
N GLN A 16 -7.54 -8.56 6.72
CA GLN A 16 -8.61 -8.14 7.67
C GLN A 16 -10.03 -8.70 7.40
N GLY A 17 -10.15 -9.88 6.78
CA GLY A 17 -11.43 -10.49 6.39
C GLY A 17 -12.03 -10.06 5.04
N TRP A 18 -11.25 -9.43 4.16
CA TRP A 18 -11.58 -9.03 2.79
C TRP A 18 -10.88 -9.99 1.81
N ASP A 19 -11.41 -10.16 0.59
CA ASP A 19 -10.78 -10.94 -0.51
C ASP A 19 -9.59 -10.17 -1.12
N GLU A 20 -8.62 -9.83 -0.29
CA GLU A 20 -7.38 -9.16 -0.69
C GLU A 20 -6.19 -10.11 -0.48
N GLN A 21 -5.33 -10.22 -1.49
CA GLN A 21 -4.14 -11.08 -1.45
C GLN A 21 -2.85 -10.24 -1.50
N LEU A 22 -1.92 -10.51 -0.58
CA LEU A 22 -0.60 -9.88 -0.56
C LEU A 22 0.33 -10.58 -1.56
N ALA A 23 0.59 -9.95 -2.70
CA ALA A 23 1.48 -10.51 -3.73
C ALA A 23 2.97 -10.44 -3.35
N SER A 24 3.43 -9.30 -2.81
CA SER A 24 4.80 -9.13 -2.31
C SER A 24 4.93 -7.85 -1.47
N ILE A 25 6.06 -7.68 -0.78
CA ILE A 25 6.41 -6.47 -0.02
C ILE A 25 7.73 -5.94 -0.55
N ASP A 26 7.76 -4.67 -0.95
CA ASP A 26 9.01 -3.97 -1.23
C ASP A 26 9.50 -3.24 0.03
N SER A 27 10.46 -3.87 0.73
CA SER A 27 11.05 -3.32 1.96
C SER A 27 11.88 -2.06 1.74
N ARG A 28 12.24 -1.71 0.49
CA ARG A 28 12.97 -0.46 0.20
C ARG A 28 12.10 0.78 0.38
N THR A 29 10.79 0.61 0.27
CA THR A 29 9.80 1.69 0.49
C THR A 29 9.35 1.79 1.95
N ALA A 30 9.82 0.87 2.81
CA ALA A 30 9.50 0.90 4.23
C ALA A 30 10.18 2.12 4.87
N SER A 31 9.37 2.99 5.46
CA SER A 31 9.86 4.06 6.33
C SER A 31 9.59 3.68 7.77
N VAL A 32 10.62 3.73 8.60
CA VAL A 32 10.45 3.66 10.05
C VAL A 32 9.96 5.04 10.48
N ARG A 33 8.77 5.07 11.08
CA ARG A 33 8.16 6.28 11.59
C ARG A 33 8.53 6.45 13.05
N ASP A 34 9.41 7.41 13.34
CA ASP A 34 9.84 7.74 14.70
C ASP A 34 8.75 8.51 15.50
N ASP A 35 7.63 8.85 14.85
CA ASP A 35 6.49 9.57 15.41
C ASP A 35 5.35 8.67 15.91
N GLU A 36 5.52 7.34 15.89
CA GLU A 36 4.52 6.39 16.35
C GLU A 36 4.82 5.86 17.75
N TYR A 37 3.82 5.95 18.65
CA TYR A 37 3.95 5.54 20.04
C TYR A 37 2.85 4.53 20.40
N MET A 38 3.22 3.48 21.13
CA MET A 38 2.28 2.55 21.75
C MET A 38 2.20 2.83 23.24
N VAL A 39 0.98 3.01 23.76
CA VAL A 39 0.73 3.17 25.20
C VAL A 39 0.40 1.81 25.81
N VAL A 40 1.24 1.34 26.73
CA VAL A 40 1.02 0.09 27.48
C VAL A 40 0.73 0.42 28.93
N ARG A 41 -0.35 -0.13 29.47
CA ARG A 41 -0.69 0.05 30.88
C ARG A 41 -0.16 -1.12 31.70
N VAL A 42 0.74 -0.88 32.64
CA VAL A 42 1.21 -1.91 33.57
C VAL A 42 0.52 -1.73 34.92
N VAL A 43 -0.16 -2.77 35.39
CA VAL A 43 -0.88 -2.79 36.68
C VAL A 43 -0.35 -3.96 37.48
N ASP A 44 0.15 -3.71 38.70
CA ASP A 44 0.76 -4.71 39.57
C ASP A 44 1.87 -5.54 38.87
N GLY A 45 2.67 -4.89 38.03
CA GLY A 45 3.75 -5.53 37.27
C GLY A 45 3.27 -6.34 36.06
N VAL A 46 1.98 -6.34 35.75
CA VAL A 46 1.41 -7.07 34.60
C VAL A 46 1.02 -6.09 33.49
N PRO A 47 1.61 -6.19 32.29
CA PRO A 47 1.19 -5.40 31.15
C PRO A 47 -0.23 -5.74 30.68
N ARG A 48 -1.07 -4.73 30.47
CA ARG A 48 -2.43 -4.82 29.93
C ARG A 48 -2.45 -4.23 28.52
N GLY A 49 -3.10 -4.93 27.60
CA GLY A 49 -3.27 -4.47 26.21
C GLY A 49 -2.11 -4.80 25.27
N LEU A 50 -1.08 -5.51 25.75
CA LEU A 50 -0.13 -6.18 24.85
C LEU A 50 -0.79 -7.43 24.25
N PRO A 51 -0.72 -7.62 22.93
CA PRO A 51 -1.17 -8.87 22.30
C PRO A 51 -0.47 -10.09 22.89
N GLU A 52 -1.18 -11.20 23.06
CA GLU A 52 -0.58 -12.47 23.53
C GLU A 52 0.51 -12.98 22.57
N ALA A 53 0.43 -12.61 21.30
CA ALA A 53 1.43 -12.89 20.27
C ALA A 53 2.61 -11.90 20.23
N ALA A 54 2.71 -10.97 21.19
CA ALA A 54 3.88 -10.11 21.32
C ALA A 54 5.12 -10.95 21.65
N GLY A 55 6.21 -10.75 20.90
CA GLY A 55 7.48 -11.46 21.11
C GLY A 55 8.12 -11.11 22.46
N ASP A 56 8.98 -12.00 22.95
CA ASP A 56 9.60 -11.89 24.28
C ASP A 56 10.47 -10.63 24.43
N GLU A 57 11.06 -10.15 23.34
CA GLU A 57 11.87 -8.92 23.33
C GLU A 57 11.05 -7.68 23.70
N LEU A 58 9.84 -7.54 23.15
CA LEU A 58 8.95 -6.43 23.48
C LEU A 58 8.47 -6.51 24.93
N ARG A 59 8.20 -7.72 25.43
CA ARG A 59 7.84 -7.93 26.85
C ARG A 59 8.98 -7.51 27.78
N GLN A 60 10.20 -7.93 27.49
CA GLN A 60 11.38 -7.56 28.27
C GLN A 60 11.61 -6.04 28.30
N ILE A 61 11.42 -5.36 27.18
CA ILE A 61 11.52 -3.89 27.11
C ILE A 61 10.45 -3.25 28.01
N VAL A 62 9.21 -3.72 27.93
CA VAL A 62 8.10 -3.20 28.74
C VAL A 62 8.36 -3.43 30.23
N ASP A 63 8.81 -4.62 30.61
CA ASP A 63 9.13 -4.97 32.00
C ASP A 63 10.30 -4.13 32.54
N ALA A 64 11.36 -3.97 31.74
CA ALA A 64 12.52 -3.16 32.09
C ALA A 64 12.14 -1.69 32.30
N VAL A 65 11.29 -1.13 31.43
CA VAL A 65 10.82 0.26 31.54
C VAL A 65 9.85 0.42 32.72
N ALA A 66 8.97 -0.56 32.96
CA ALA A 66 8.04 -0.53 34.08
C ALA A 66 8.73 -0.64 35.45
N ALA A 67 9.90 -1.26 35.50
CA ALA A 67 10.73 -1.37 36.70
C ALA A 67 11.55 -0.09 37.01
N LEU A 68 11.58 0.90 36.12
CA LEU A 68 12.27 2.16 36.38
C LEU A 68 11.48 3.04 37.36
N ASP A 69 12.09 3.39 38.50
CA ASP A 69 11.54 4.33 39.50
C ASP A 69 11.34 5.77 38.99
N SER A 70 11.72 6.04 37.74
CA SER A 70 11.70 7.36 37.12
C SER A 70 10.35 7.66 36.46
N GLY A 71 9.28 7.63 37.22
CA GLY A 71 8.01 8.22 36.79
C GLY A 71 8.13 9.74 36.79
N LYS A 72 8.42 10.38 35.64
CA LYS A 72 8.15 11.82 35.52
C LYS A 72 6.64 12.01 35.69
N PRO A 73 6.17 12.74 36.71
CA PRO A 73 4.75 12.91 36.93
C PRO A 73 4.19 13.77 35.80
N GLY A 74 3.47 13.14 34.88
CA GLY A 74 2.68 13.78 33.83
C GLY A 74 3.36 13.81 32.47
N LEU A 75 3.13 12.77 31.66
CA LEU A 75 3.11 12.92 30.21
C LEU A 75 1.70 13.35 29.81
N THR A 76 1.52 14.63 29.51
CA THR A 76 0.26 15.10 28.93
C THR A 76 0.28 14.74 27.45
N VAL A 77 -0.31 13.61 27.11
CA VAL A 77 -0.58 13.26 25.71
C VAL A 77 -1.84 14.01 25.31
N GLN A 78 -1.71 15.01 24.43
CA GLN A 78 -2.89 15.57 23.78
C GLN A 78 -3.43 14.51 22.82
N TYR A 79 -4.51 13.85 23.24
CA TYR A 79 -5.28 13.00 22.33
C TYR A 79 -5.84 13.88 21.22
N SER A 80 -5.27 13.75 20.01
CA SER A 80 -5.67 14.53 18.84
C SER A 80 -7.05 14.16 18.28
N GLY A 81 -7.76 13.21 18.91
CA GLY A 81 -8.96 12.62 18.35
C GLY A 81 -8.65 11.67 17.18
N PRO A 82 -9.65 10.96 16.65
CA PRO A 82 -9.62 10.59 15.26
C PRO A 82 -9.40 11.88 14.47
N LEU A 83 -8.43 11.90 13.53
CA LEU A 83 -8.39 12.96 12.54
C LEU A 83 -9.81 13.06 11.98
N PRO A 84 -10.51 14.20 12.10
CA PRO A 84 -11.81 14.33 11.46
C PRO A 84 -11.56 13.94 10.02
N SER A 85 -12.24 12.88 9.56
CA SER A 85 -12.21 12.49 8.15
C SER A 85 -12.47 13.80 7.43
N ARG A 86 -11.46 14.27 6.69
CA ARG A 86 -11.50 15.59 6.10
C ARG A 86 -12.80 15.60 5.31
N GLN A 87 -13.82 16.30 5.81
CA GLN A 87 -15.03 16.55 5.06
C GLN A 87 -14.57 17.51 3.98
N LEU A 88 -13.96 16.93 2.95
CA LEU A 88 -13.74 17.57 1.69
C LEU A 88 -15.14 17.70 1.13
N GLU A 89 -15.76 18.86 1.36
CA GLU A 89 -16.79 19.32 0.46
C GLU A 89 -16.30 19.04 -0.97
N PRO A 90 -17.06 18.29 -1.80
CA PRO A 90 -16.60 17.91 -3.12
C PRO A 90 -16.18 19.17 -3.88
N VAL A 91 -14.93 19.19 -4.36
CA VAL A 91 -14.50 20.26 -5.26
C VAL A 91 -15.12 19.95 -6.61
N TYR A 92 -16.11 20.76 -7.01
CA TYR A 92 -16.72 20.64 -8.32
C TYR A 92 -15.78 21.23 -9.37
N HIS A 93 -15.40 20.39 -10.33
CA HIS A 93 -14.66 20.82 -11.51
C HIS A 93 -15.61 20.83 -12.71
N HIS A 94 -15.61 21.92 -13.46
CA HIS A 94 -16.31 21.94 -14.75
C HIS A 94 -15.55 21.04 -15.73
N CYS A 95 -16.17 19.92 -16.09
CA CYS A 95 -15.70 19.06 -17.17
C CYS A 95 -16.49 19.38 -18.44
N SER A 96 -15.81 19.74 -19.52
CA SER A 96 -16.38 19.77 -20.87
C SER A 96 -16.16 18.42 -21.54
N PHE A 97 -17.12 17.98 -22.34
CA PHE A 97 -17.00 16.80 -23.19
C PHE A 97 -17.36 17.17 -24.63
N SER A 98 -16.56 16.71 -25.57
CA SER A 98 -16.63 16.96 -27.00
C SER A 98 -16.37 15.67 -27.79
N GLN A 99 -16.47 15.73 -29.12
CA GLN A 99 -16.16 14.56 -29.95
C GLN A 99 -14.69 14.17 -29.90
N ASP A 100 -13.78 15.11 -29.65
CA ASP A 100 -12.35 14.83 -29.55
C ASP A 100 -11.99 14.04 -28.29
N ASP A 101 -12.88 14.02 -27.30
CA ASP A 101 -12.74 13.22 -26.08
C ASP A 101 -13.18 11.76 -26.27
N LEU A 102 -13.79 11.42 -27.41
CA LEU A 102 -14.26 10.08 -27.72
C LEU A 102 -13.15 9.25 -28.40
N ILE A 103 -12.53 8.38 -27.61
CA ILE A 103 -11.45 7.51 -28.10
C ILE A 103 -12.01 6.14 -28.48
N ILE A 104 -11.95 5.81 -29.77
CA ILE A 104 -12.50 4.55 -30.31
C ILE A 104 -11.36 3.62 -30.74
N GLY A 105 -11.36 2.42 -30.15
CA GLY A 105 -10.44 1.33 -30.51
C GLY A 105 -9.15 1.28 -29.69
N GLY A 106 -8.62 0.06 -29.52
CA GLY A 106 -7.49 -0.20 -28.62
C GLY A 106 -6.20 0.56 -28.99
N SER A 107 -5.93 0.74 -30.29
CA SER A 107 -4.74 1.50 -30.73
C SER A 107 -4.81 2.98 -30.35
N ALA A 108 -6.00 3.60 -30.50
CA ALA A 108 -6.20 5.00 -30.09
C ALA A 108 -6.16 5.13 -28.56
N GLN A 109 -6.77 4.18 -27.84
CA GLN A 109 -6.71 4.13 -26.37
C GLN A 109 -5.28 4.01 -25.86
N ARG A 110 -4.44 3.19 -26.51
CA ARG A 110 -3.02 3.08 -26.15
C ARG A 110 -2.28 4.41 -26.29
N VAL A 111 -2.46 5.11 -27.40
CA VAL A 111 -1.81 6.41 -27.63
C VAL A 111 -2.21 7.41 -26.56
N GLU A 112 -3.49 7.48 -26.21
CA GLU A 112 -3.96 8.39 -25.16
C GLU A 112 -3.51 7.96 -23.77
N PHE A 113 -3.45 6.66 -23.48
CA PHE A 113 -2.92 6.15 -22.22
C PHE A 113 -1.43 6.49 -22.02
N GLU A 114 -0.61 6.33 -23.07
CA GLU A 114 0.80 6.72 -23.04
C GLU A 114 0.96 8.24 -22.84
N LYS A 115 0.11 9.07 -23.46
CA LYS A 115 0.09 10.52 -23.22
C LYS A 115 -0.30 10.86 -21.78
N LEU A 116 -1.29 10.18 -21.20
CA LEU A 116 -1.68 10.37 -19.80
C LEU A 116 -0.51 10.07 -18.85
N ILE A 117 0.20 8.97 -19.06
CA ILE A 117 1.38 8.62 -18.26
C ILE A 117 2.51 9.65 -18.47
N ALA A 118 2.76 10.09 -19.70
CA ALA A 118 3.81 11.06 -20.00
C ALA A 118 3.57 12.41 -19.30
N ASN A 119 2.31 12.84 -19.15
CA ASN A 119 1.94 14.11 -18.52
C ASN A 119 1.60 13.99 -17.03
N ALA A 120 1.57 12.78 -16.47
CA ALA A 120 1.32 12.60 -15.05
C ALA A 120 2.41 13.28 -14.19
N HIS A 121 1.96 14.04 -13.18
CA HIS A 121 2.85 14.80 -12.29
C HIS A 121 3.12 14.13 -10.94
N GLN A 122 2.18 13.31 -10.44
CA GLN A 122 2.27 12.78 -9.07
C GLN A 122 1.83 11.33 -8.94
N ARG A 123 0.66 10.97 -9.49
CA ARG A 123 0.09 9.64 -9.30
C ARG A 123 -0.67 9.19 -10.53
N VAL A 124 -0.52 7.91 -10.87
CA VAL A 124 -1.36 7.21 -11.84
C VAL A 124 -2.04 6.07 -11.09
N ILE A 125 -3.37 6.03 -11.17
CA ILE A 125 -4.18 4.97 -10.57
C ILE A 125 -4.82 4.20 -11.71
N ILE A 126 -4.54 2.90 -11.77
CA ILE A 126 -5.11 1.99 -12.74
C ILE A 126 -6.05 1.07 -11.98
N HIS A 127 -7.32 1.03 -12.37
CA HIS A 127 -8.29 0.07 -11.88
C HIS A 127 -8.80 -0.72 -13.08
N SER A 128 -8.47 -2.01 -13.13
CA SER A 128 -8.78 -2.86 -14.28
C SER A 128 -9.31 -4.21 -13.83
N THR A 129 -10.30 -4.74 -14.53
CA THR A 129 -10.78 -6.10 -14.31
C THR A 129 -9.82 -7.17 -14.85
N PHE A 130 -8.91 -6.78 -15.75
CA PHE A 130 -7.93 -7.66 -16.36
C PHE A 130 -6.55 -7.02 -16.36
N ILE A 131 -5.54 -7.79 -15.97
CA ILE A 131 -4.13 -7.39 -16.04
C ILE A 131 -3.33 -8.49 -16.72
N LYS A 132 -2.33 -8.09 -17.50
CA LYS A 132 -1.39 -8.99 -18.17
C LYS A 132 0.01 -8.42 -18.06
N ALA A 133 0.96 -9.24 -17.66
CA ALA A 133 2.36 -8.84 -17.52
C ALA A 133 2.95 -8.40 -18.87
N SER A 134 2.55 -9.03 -19.98
CA SER A 134 3.00 -8.65 -21.33
C SER A 134 2.62 -7.23 -21.72
N ASP A 135 1.43 -6.77 -21.28
CA ASP A 135 0.95 -5.43 -21.61
C ASP A 135 1.71 -4.38 -20.79
N VAL A 136 2.03 -4.70 -19.53
CA VAL A 136 2.91 -3.88 -18.68
C VAL A 136 4.34 -3.83 -19.23
N GLU A 137 4.88 -4.97 -19.68
CA GLU A 137 6.20 -5.06 -20.31
C GLU A 137 6.30 -4.15 -21.54
N ALA A 138 5.27 -4.17 -22.40
CA ALA A 138 5.20 -3.33 -23.58
C ALA A 138 5.14 -1.82 -23.27
N LEU A 139 4.76 -1.45 -22.05
CA LEU A 139 4.66 -0.07 -21.57
C LEU A 139 5.75 0.29 -20.56
N PHE A 140 6.67 -0.64 -20.27
CA PHE A 140 7.54 -0.53 -19.10
C PHE A 140 8.48 0.67 -19.16
N GLU A 141 9.03 1.00 -20.35
CA GLU A 141 9.86 2.21 -20.50
C GLU A 141 9.07 3.50 -20.25
N THR A 142 7.81 3.55 -20.68
CA THR A 142 6.93 4.70 -20.45
C THR A 142 6.63 4.85 -18.95
N ILE A 143 6.34 3.74 -18.27
CA ILE A 143 6.13 3.69 -16.81
C ILE A 143 7.40 4.11 -16.08
N ARG A 144 8.55 3.51 -16.40
CA ARG A 144 9.85 3.82 -15.80
C ARG A 144 10.20 5.30 -15.95
N THR A 145 9.99 5.86 -17.15
CA THR A 145 10.23 7.29 -17.41
C THR A 145 9.34 8.18 -16.55
N ALA A 146 8.12 7.76 -16.23
CA ALA A 146 7.25 8.46 -15.28
C ALA A 146 7.72 8.31 -13.82
N CYS A 147 8.10 7.10 -13.41
CA CYS A 147 8.63 6.87 -12.06
C CYS A 147 9.90 7.67 -11.78
N ARG A 148 10.81 7.83 -12.76
CA ARG A 148 11.99 8.72 -12.67
C ARG A 148 11.64 10.18 -12.40
N ARG A 149 10.44 10.63 -12.79
CA ARG A 149 9.93 11.98 -12.47
C ARG A 149 9.26 12.06 -11.09
N GLY A 150 9.20 10.96 -10.34
CA GLY A 150 8.54 10.85 -9.04
C GLY A 150 7.06 10.47 -9.11
N VAL A 151 6.56 10.03 -10.27
CA VAL A 151 5.16 9.57 -10.40
C VAL A 151 5.00 8.21 -9.74
N ARG A 152 4.00 8.08 -8.86
CA ARG A 152 3.66 6.80 -8.20
C ARG A 152 2.52 6.08 -8.92
N PHE A 153 2.67 4.78 -9.11
CA PHE A 153 1.62 3.95 -9.68
C PHE A 153 0.87 3.18 -8.60
N SER A 154 -0.44 3.06 -8.74
CA SER A 154 -1.26 2.15 -7.93
C SER A 154 -2.14 1.36 -8.88
N VAL A 155 -1.92 0.05 -8.91
CA VAL A 155 -2.65 -0.86 -9.81
C VAL A 155 -3.56 -1.72 -8.97
N PHE A 156 -4.86 -1.56 -9.19
CA PHE A 156 -5.92 -2.33 -8.58
C PHE A 156 -6.49 -3.26 -9.64
N TRP A 157 -6.66 -4.52 -9.28
CA TRP A 157 -7.19 -5.56 -10.14
C TRP A 157 -8.13 -6.45 -9.35
N GLY A 158 -9.11 -7.05 -10.03
CA GLY A 158 -10.12 -7.90 -9.42
C GLY A 158 -11.11 -8.38 -10.46
N ALA A 159 -11.70 -9.55 -10.23
CA ALA A 159 -12.70 -10.15 -11.10
C ALA A 159 -13.95 -10.49 -10.30
N GLU A 160 -15.12 -10.42 -10.93
CA GLU A 160 -16.36 -10.89 -10.29
C GLU A 160 -16.34 -12.42 -10.19
N TYR A 161 -16.15 -12.92 -8.96
CA TYR A 161 -16.58 -14.23 -8.44
C TYR A 161 -16.23 -15.50 -9.25
N ASP A 162 -15.22 -15.48 -10.12
CA ASP A 162 -14.71 -16.68 -10.78
C ASP A 162 -13.25 -16.96 -10.39
N GLU A 163 -13.04 -18.09 -9.70
CA GLU A 163 -11.74 -18.51 -9.15
C GLU A 163 -10.66 -18.64 -10.24
N GLU A 164 -11.03 -18.95 -11.47
CA GLU A 164 -10.11 -19.13 -12.59
C GLU A 164 -9.50 -17.78 -13.01
N THR A 165 -10.34 -16.75 -13.20
CA THR A 165 -9.89 -15.40 -13.54
C THR A 165 -9.15 -14.77 -12.38
N GLU A 166 -9.59 -14.97 -11.14
CA GLU A 166 -8.87 -14.46 -9.97
C GLU A 166 -7.46 -15.06 -9.89
N SER A 167 -7.35 -16.39 -9.99
CA SER A 167 -6.05 -17.08 -10.00
C SER A 167 -5.15 -16.62 -11.15
N ARG A 168 -5.74 -16.42 -12.35
CA ARG A 168 -5.01 -15.91 -13.51
C ARG A 168 -4.50 -14.48 -13.28
N ASN A 169 -5.36 -13.59 -12.79
CA ASN A 169 -4.99 -12.20 -12.53
C ASN A 169 -3.92 -12.11 -11.42
N ALA A 170 -4.04 -12.94 -10.36
CA ALA A 170 -3.04 -13.04 -9.31
C ALA A 170 -1.67 -13.48 -9.87
N ALA A 171 -1.64 -14.50 -10.74
CA ALA A 171 -0.41 -14.95 -11.39
C ALA A 171 0.22 -13.86 -12.27
N GLU A 172 -0.59 -13.08 -12.99
CA GLU A 172 -0.10 -11.94 -13.77
C GLU A 172 0.41 -10.79 -12.88
N ALA A 173 -0.25 -10.52 -11.74
CA ALA A 173 0.22 -9.55 -10.75
C ALA A 173 1.59 -9.92 -10.18
N VAL A 174 1.82 -11.20 -9.87
CA VAL A 174 3.13 -11.67 -9.40
C VAL A 174 4.22 -11.42 -10.43
N LYS A 175 3.97 -11.74 -11.71
CA LYS A 175 4.92 -11.47 -12.81
C LYS A 175 5.23 -9.98 -12.94
N ILE A 176 4.22 -9.11 -12.81
CA ILE A 176 4.40 -7.66 -12.82
C ILE A 176 5.30 -7.22 -11.64
N MET A 177 5.05 -7.72 -10.43
CA MET A 177 5.85 -7.39 -9.26
C MET A 177 7.31 -7.88 -9.39
N GLU A 178 7.54 -9.07 -9.95
CA GLU A 178 8.89 -9.57 -10.22
C GLU A 178 9.65 -8.69 -11.23
N MET A 179 8.94 -8.15 -12.22
CA MET A 179 9.50 -7.23 -13.22
C MET A 179 9.86 -5.89 -12.57
N VAL A 180 8.94 -5.31 -11.80
CA VAL A 180 9.10 -4.02 -11.13
C VAL A 180 10.20 -4.08 -10.06
N SER A 181 10.22 -5.12 -9.22
CA SER A 181 11.19 -5.24 -8.12
C SER A 181 12.65 -5.29 -8.57
N LYS A 182 12.92 -5.81 -9.78
CA LYS A 182 14.26 -5.84 -10.39
C LYS A 182 14.70 -4.50 -10.94
N ASP A 183 13.80 -3.54 -11.07
CA ASP A 183 14.06 -2.22 -11.64
C ASP A 183 14.24 -1.17 -10.53
N VAL A 184 15.32 -0.40 -10.59
CA VAL A 184 15.64 0.59 -9.54
C VAL A 184 14.77 1.84 -9.65
N ASP A 185 14.30 2.16 -10.86
CA ASP A 185 13.53 3.37 -11.12
C ASP A 185 12.02 3.15 -10.96
N ALA A 186 11.55 1.92 -11.10
CA ALA A 186 10.12 1.57 -10.98
C ALA A 186 9.72 0.99 -9.61
N ALA A 187 10.68 0.55 -8.80
CA ALA A 187 10.47 0.05 -7.45
C ALA A 187 10.43 1.17 -6.40
#